data_AF-A0A4Q6B7C7-F1
#
_entry.id   AF-A0A4Q6B7C7-F1
#
_cell.length_a   1.000
_cell.length_b   1.000
_cell.length_c   1.000
_cell.angle_alpha   90.00
_cell.angle_beta   90.00
_cell.angle_gamma   90.00
#
_symmetry.space_group_name_H-M   'P 1'
#
loop_
_entity.id
_entity.type
_entity.pdbx_description
1 polymer ?
#
loop_
_entity_poly.entity_id
_entity_poly.type
_entity_poly.pdbx_seq_one_letter_code
_entity_poly.pdbx_strand_id
1 'polypeptide(L)'
;MIAKLSFILVLTVLAACAHQSDDDYPVRHGKIPEPVAPPAVPPAAPQPLPTPSVPLVTLPAPPPPSPIVQTNPTPRSAPGTSSPAVKSTASSSTPAAPGALQISDPLSAPVKRLINSAEESLKKGKILEARSLADRAYRMDLRDPRTSFLMARVAEKEKSYDDAEQWAMRSLENLGDSRNKLVVWNFVAKVREKNGNKKGVQEAMRKVNELKR
;
A
#
# COMPACT_ATOMS: atom_id res chain seq x y z
N MET A 1 -27.28 -46.90 45.53
CA MET A 1 -27.81 -46.21 44.33
C MET A 1 -26.60 -45.97 43.41
N ILE A 2 -26.27 -46.81 42.42
CA ILE A 2 -26.96 -47.09 41.14
C ILE A 2 -27.22 -45.75 40.42
N ALA A 3 -26.64 -45.38 39.27
CA ALA A 3 -26.29 -46.17 38.09
C ALA A 3 -25.08 -45.63 37.28
N LYS A 4 -24.38 -46.58 36.64
CA LYS A 4 -23.57 -46.42 35.41
C LYS A 4 -24.50 -46.27 34.20
N LEU A 5 -24.05 -45.61 33.12
CA LEU A 5 -24.31 -45.85 31.67
C LEU A 5 -23.74 -44.61 30.94
N SER A 6 -22.66 -44.58 30.14
CA SER A 6 -22.13 -45.47 29.10
C SER A 6 -23.15 -45.84 28.03
N PHE A 7 -22.69 -45.90 26.76
CA PHE A 7 -23.40 -46.19 25.47
C PHE A 7 -24.01 -44.94 24.78
N ILE A 8 -23.77 -44.58 23.51
CA ILE A 8 -23.26 -45.22 22.26
C ILE A 8 -22.81 -44.06 21.33
N LEU A 9 -21.54 -43.93 20.94
CA LEU A 9 -20.96 -44.31 19.64
C LEU A 9 -21.95 -44.53 18.46
N VAL A 10 -22.21 -43.51 17.64
CA VAL A 10 -22.52 -43.78 16.22
C VAL A 10 -21.40 -43.19 15.36
N LEU A 11 -20.61 -44.13 14.89
CA LEU A 11 -19.53 -44.03 13.92
C LEU A 11 -20.13 -44.03 12.50
N THR A 12 -19.52 -43.25 11.59
CA THR A 12 -19.52 -43.39 10.11
C THR A 12 -20.85 -43.17 9.36
N VAL A 13 -20.90 -42.37 8.28
CA VAL A 13 -20.44 -42.74 6.92
C VAL A 13 -20.27 -41.49 6.01
N LEU A 14 -19.16 -41.49 5.25
CA LEU A 14 -18.79 -40.85 3.97
C LEU A 14 -19.64 -39.70 3.37
N ALA A 15 -18.95 -38.61 2.99
CA ALA A 15 -18.93 -38.12 1.61
C ALA A 15 -17.72 -37.20 1.38
N ALA A 16 -16.69 -37.75 0.76
CA ALA A 16 -15.63 -36.98 0.13
C ALA A 16 -16.19 -36.39 -1.17
N CYS A 17 -16.24 -35.06 -1.27
CA CYS A 17 -16.31 -34.37 -2.56
C CYS A 17 -15.03 -33.56 -2.71
N ALA A 18 -13.97 -34.24 -3.16
CA ALA A 18 -12.95 -33.60 -3.96
C ALA A 18 -13.61 -33.23 -5.29
N HIS A 19 -13.85 -31.94 -5.54
CA HIS A 19 -14.18 -31.46 -6.86
C HIS A 19 -13.02 -30.60 -7.35
N GLN A 20 -12.16 -31.31 -8.06
CA GLN A 20 -11.05 -30.85 -8.87
C GLN A 20 -11.64 -30.23 -10.14
N SER A 21 -11.41 -28.95 -10.37
CA SER A 21 -11.64 -28.29 -11.66
C SER A 21 -10.29 -28.16 -12.35
N ASP A 22 -9.88 -29.24 -13.01
CA ASP A 22 -8.86 -29.23 -14.05
C ASP A 22 -9.54 -28.76 -15.35
N ASP A 23 -9.39 -27.47 -15.67
CA ASP A 23 -9.72 -26.99 -17.01
C ASP A 23 -8.57 -27.30 -17.97
N ASP A 24 -8.83 -28.40 -18.68
CA ASP A 24 -8.28 -28.89 -19.94
C ASP A 24 -7.82 -27.77 -20.89
N TYR A 25 -6.50 -27.55 -20.96
CA TYR A 25 -5.89 -26.90 -22.12
C TYR A 25 -5.47 -27.99 -23.10
N PRO A 26 -6.09 -28.11 -24.29
CA PRO A 26 -5.64 -29.08 -25.28
C PRO A 26 -4.26 -28.70 -25.81
N VAL A 27 -3.27 -29.54 -25.47
CA VAL A 27 -1.96 -29.57 -26.09
C VAL A 27 -2.14 -29.93 -27.57
N ARG A 28 -2.07 -28.92 -28.43
CA ARG A 28 -1.93 -29.12 -29.88
C ARG A 28 -0.53 -29.66 -30.14
N HIS A 29 -0.43 -30.97 -30.37
CA HIS A 29 0.73 -31.60 -31.00
C HIS A 29 0.84 -31.12 -32.45
N GLY A 30 1.47 -29.95 -32.63
CA GLY A 30 1.89 -29.42 -33.92
C GLY A 30 3.37 -29.69 -34.13
N LYS A 31 3.65 -30.71 -34.94
CA LYS A 31 4.90 -31.01 -35.65
C LYS A 31 5.81 -29.77 -35.82
N ILE A 32 7.07 -29.86 -35.40
CA ILE A 32 8.12 -28.87 -35.67
C ILE A 32 8.52 -29.00 -37.15
N PRO A 33 8.33 -27.99 -38.01
CA PRO A 33 9.14 -27.86 -39.22
C PRO A 33 10.46 -27.15 -38.92
N GLU A 34 11.52 -27.64 -39.57
CA GLU A 34 12.87 -27.07 -39.64
C GLU A 34 12.93 -25.55 -39.91
N PRO A 35 14.06 -24.92 -39.57
CA PRO A 35 14.28 -23.49 -39.75
C PRO A 35 14.57 -23.17 -41.22
N VAL A 36 13.60 -22.58 -41.92
CA VAL A 36 13.84 -21.94 -43.22
C VAL A 36 14.30 -20.50 -42.97
N ALA A 37 15.43 -20.14 -43.56
CA ALA A 37 16.07 -18.83 -43.47
C ALA A 37 15.11 -17.66 -43.79
N PRO A 38 15.30 -16.48 -43.16
CA PRO A 38 14.47 -15.32 -43.44
C PRO A 38 14.77 -14.75 -44.85
N PRO A 39 13.74 -14.51 -45.70
CA PRO A 39 13.92 -13.67 -46.88
C PRO A 39 14.06 -12.20 -46.47
N ALA A 40 15.04 -11.51 -47.07
CA ALA A 40 15.27 -10.08 -46.91
C ALA A 40 14.02 -9.28 -47.36
N VAL A 41 13.46 -8.48 -46.46
CA VAL A 41 12.32 -7.60 -46.74
C VAL A 41 12.85 -6.20 -47.12
N PRO A 42 12.54 -5.65 -48.31
CA PRO A 42 12.81 -4.25 -48.64
C PRO A 42 11.85 -3.30 -47.88
N PRO A 43 12.25 -2.03 -47.63
CA PRO A 43 11.43 -1.10 -46.85
C PRO A 43 10.14 -0.72 -47.60
N ALA A 44 8.99 -1.09 -47.03
CA ALA A 44 7.67 -0.76 -47.54
C ALA A 44 7.24 0.65 -47.08
N ALA A 45 6.82 1.47 -48.04
CA ALA A 45 6.25 2.79 -47.84
C ALA A 45 4.91 2.73 -47.06
N PRO A 46 4.55 3.78 -46.30
CA PRO A 46 3.31 3.81 -45.54
C PRO A 46 2.08 3.93 -46.45
N GLN A 47 1.16 2.96 -46.36
CA GLN A 47 -0.18 3.07 -46.95
C GLN A 47 -1.19 3.65 -45.93
N PRO A 48 -2.14 4.50 -46.37
CA PRO A 48 -3.08 5.18 -45.48
C PRO A 48 -4.20 4.25 -44.98
N LEU A 49 -4.48 4.31 -43.67
CA LEU A 49 -5.61 3.62 -43.03
C LEU A 49 -6.94 4.36 -43.30
N PRO A 50 -8.06 3.64 -43.49
CA PRO A 50 -9.40 4.23 -43.63
C PRO A 50 -9.90 4.82 -42.31
N THR A 51 -10.30 6.10 -42.34
CA THR A 51 -10.97 6.82 -41.25
C THR A 51 -12.43 6.37 -41.08
N PRO A 52 -12.86 5.92 -39.89
CA PRO A 52 -14.29 5.80 -39.58
C PRO A 52 -14.93 7.19 -39.48
N SER A 53 -15.98 7.41 -40.26
CA SER A 53 -16.79 8.63 -40.24
C SER A 53 -17.68 8.65 -39.00
N VAL A 54 -17.32 9.45 -38.01
CA VAL A 54 -18.18 9.81 -36.88
C VAL A 54 -19.00 11.05 -37.27
N PRO A 55 -20.34 11.07 -37.10
CA PRO A 55 -21.11 12.28 -37.30
C PRO A 55 -20.70 13.33 -36.25
N LEU A 56 -20.35 14.52 -36.72
CA LEU A 56 -19.97 15.67 -35.91
C LEU A 56 -21.21 16.19 -35.17
N VAL A 57 -21.27 16.00 -33.85
CA VAL A 57 -22.20 16.74 -33.00
C VAL A 57 -21.70 18.18 -32.96
N THR A 58 -22.38 19.08 -33.66
CA THR A 58 -22.13 20.52 -33.58
C THR A 58 -22.65 21.02 -32.22
N LEU A 59 -21.77 21.15 -31.23
CA LEU A 59 -22.05 21.99 -30.07
C LEU A 59 -21.95 23.46 -30.48
N PRO A 60 -22.84 24.36 -29.99
CA PRO A 60 -22.72 25.79 -30.21
C PRO A 60 -21.37 26.33 -29.72
N ALA A 61 -20.75 27.22 -30.49
CA ALA A 61 -19.51 27.88 -30.12
C ALA A 61 -19.66 28.66 -28.79
N PRO A 62 -18.69 28.58 -27.87
CA PRO A 62 -18.69 29.46 -26.70
C PRO A 62 -18.48 30.92 -27.15
N PRO A 63 -19.14 31.90 -26.51
CA PRO A 63 -18.92 33.31 -26.82
C PRO A 63 -17.45 33.72 -26.56
N PRO A 64 -16.94 34.76 -27.25
CA PRO A 64 -15.59 35.25 -27.02
C PRO A 64 -15.40 35.66 -25.55
N PRO A 65 -14.21 35.44 -24.97
CA PRO A 65 -13.94 35.87 -23.60
C PRO A 65 -14.05 37.39 -23.51
N SER A 66 -14.95 37.86 -22.64
CA SER A 66 -14.98 39.24 -22.19
C SER A 66 -13.59 39.65 -21.66
N PRO A 67 -13.18 40.92 -21.80
CA PRO A 67 -11.92 41.39 -21.23
C PRO A 67 -11.93 41.12 -19.71
N ILE A 68 -10.99 40.30 -19.26
CA ILE A 68 -10.77 40.04 -17.84
C ILE A 68 -10.27 41.36 -17.26
N VAL A 69 -11.15 42.08 -16.56
CA VAL A 69 -10.72 43.14 -15.65
C VAL A 69 -9.80 42.47 -14.65
N GLN A 70 -8.53 42.84 -14.69
CA GLN A 70 -7.50 42.41 -13.75
C GLN A 70 -7.81 43.03 -12.38
N THR A 71 -8.77 42.44 -11.66
CA THR A 71 -8.94 42.74 -10.25
C THR A 71 -7.81 42.04 -9.52
N ASN A 72 -6.78 42.82 -9.20
CA ASN A 72 -5.73 42.45 -8.26
C ASN A 72 -6.39 41.81 -7.02
N PRO A 73 -6.09 40.55 -6.67
CA PRO A 73 -6.69 39.96 -5.48
C PRO A 73 -6.12 40.67 -4.25
N THR A 74 -6.94 41.52 -3.65
CA THR A 74 -6.79 41.89 -2.25
C THR A 74 -6.71 40.60 -1.44
N PRO A 75 -5.71 40.43 -0.54
CA PRO A 75 -5.58 39.21 0.23
C PRO A 75 -6.78 39.09 1.18
N ARG A 76 -7.73 38.22 0.83
CA ARG A 76 -8.78 37.77 1.72
C ARG A 76 -8.13 36.82 2.74
N SER A 77 -8.00 37.28 3.97
CA SER A 77 -7.59 36.48 5.12
C SER A 77 -8.48 35.23 5.23
N ALA A 78 -7.96 34.09 4.79
CA ALA A 78 -8.48 32.79 5.20
C ALA A 78 -8.07 32.54 6.67
N PRO A 79 -8.90 31.85 7.49
CA PRO A 79 -8.46 31.38 8.80
C PRO A 79 -7.25 30.47 8.60
N GLY A 80 -6.13 30.83 9.20
CA GLY A 80 -4.81 30.30 8.90
C GLY A 80 -4.77 28.78 8.88
N THR A 81 -4.44 28.23 7.71
CA THR A 81 -3.64 27.01 7.66
C THR A 81 -2.35 27.35 8.38
N SER A 82 -2.30 27.02 9.68
CA SER A 82 -1.06 26.98 10.43
C SER A 82 -0.20 25.90 9.82
N SER A 83 0.51 26.24 8.74
CA SER A 83 1.77 25.61 8.43
C SER A 83 2.57 25.63 9.73
N PRO A 84 2.98 24.49 10.30
CA PRO A 84 3.81 24.52 11.48
C PRO A 84 5.07 25.30 11.09
N ALA A 85 5.16 26.54 11.56
CA ALA A 85 6.39 27.30 11.52
C ALA A 85 7.38 26.50 12.36
N VAL A 86 8.15 25.66 11.69
CA VAL A 86 9.22 24.87 12.28
C VAL A 86 10.30 25.85 12.71
N LYS A 87 10.12 26.42 13.92
CA LYS A 87 11.21 27.01 14.69
C LYS A 87 12.27 25.91 14.79
N SER A 88 13.32 26.07 14.00
CA SER A 88 14.46 25.17 13.96
C SER A 88 15.29 25.43 15.21
N THR A 89 14.90 24.82 16.32
CA THR A 89 15.70 24.82 17.54
C THR A 89 16.09 23.39 17.88
N ALA A 90 17.40 23.16 17.79
CA ALA A 90 18.21 22.14 18.45
C ALA A 90 17.94 20.66 18.13
N SER A 91 19.04 19.97 17.85
CA SER A 91 19.20 18.52 17.86
C SER A 91 18.75 17.93 19.20
N SER A 92 17.46 17.65 19.35
CA SER A 92 17.00 16.70 20.36
C SER A 92 17.05 15.31 19.74
N SER A 93 17.91 14.45 20.27
CA SER A 93 17.80 13.00 20.14
C SER A 93 16.51 12.56 20.84
N THR A 94 15.37 12.79 20.19
CA THR A 94 14.08 12.31 20.68
C THR A 94 14.13 10.79 20.69
N PRO A 95 13.82 10.13 21.82
CA PRO A 95 13.75 8.67 21.87
C PRO A 95 12.81 8.16 20.79
N ALA A 96 13.27 7.16 20.02
CA ALA A 96 12.46 6.51 19.01
C ALA A 96 11.16 6.00 19.67
N ALA A 97 10.01 6.23 19.03
CA ALA A 97 8.73 5.80 19.58
C ALA A 97 8.72 4.27 19.82
N PRO A 98 8.01 3.77 20.85
CA PRO A 98 7.83 2.34 21.04
C PRO A 98 7.23 1.71 19.77
N GLY A 99 7.88 0.68 19.25
CA GLY A 99 7.49 0.05 17.97
C GLY A 99 7.98 0.78 16.71
N ALA A 100 8.94 1.70 16.83
CA ALA A 100 9.62 2.27 15.68
C ALA A 100 10.66 1.31 15.10
N LEU A 101 10.87 1.40 13.78
CA LEU A 101 11.90 0.64 13.08
C LEU A 101 13.28 1.21 13.40
N GLN A 102 14.22 0.33 13.73
CA GLN A 102 15.60 0.67 14.06
C GLN A 102 16.50 0.28 12.91
N ILE A 103 16.71 1.22 11.99
CA ILE A 103 17.50 0.99 10.77
C ILE A 103 18.79 1.78 10.87
N SER A 104 19.90 1.07 10.71
CA SER A 104 21.27 1.59 10.78
C SER A 104 21.53 2.66 9.71
N ASP A 105 20.91 2.49 8.54
CA ASP A 105 21.12 3.36 7.40
C ASP A 105 20.67 4.80 7.70
N PRO A 106 21.54 5.79 7.42
CA PRO A 106 21.28 7.17 7.77
C PRO A 106 20.14 7.71 6.92
N LEU A 107 19.08 8.13 7.59
CA LEU A 107 18.01 8.88 6.95
C LEU A 107 18.39 10.35 6.84
N SER A 108 18.02 10.99 5.73
CA SER A 108 18.27 12.42 5.54
C SER A 108 17.67 13.24 6.68
N ALA A 109 18.36 14.29 7.13
CA ALA A 109 17.89 15.13 8.23
C ALA A 109 16.48 15.70 8.02
N PRO A 110 16.08 16.15 6.80
CA PRO A 110 14.71 16.57 6.53
C PRO A 110 13.68 15.46 6.74
N VAL A 111 13.93 14.26 6.22
CA VAL A 111 12.97 13.14 6.33
C VAL A 111 12.84 12.70 7.79
N LYS A 112 13.93 12.64 8.56
CA LYS A 112 13.88 12.36 10.01
C LYS A 112 12.96 13.33 10.75
N ARG A 113 13.05 14.62 10.47
CA ARG A 113 12.18 15.63 11.10
C ARG A 113 10.71 15.45 10.71
N LEU A 114 10.44 15.13 9.45
CA LEU A 114 9.07 14.87 8.99
C LEU A 114 8.48 13.64 9.66
N ILE A 115 9.23 12.54 9.76
CA ILE A 115 8.79 11.33 10.46
C ILE A 115 8.51 11.63 11.94
N ASN A 116 9.43 12.29 12.65
CA ASN A 116 9.22 12.64 14.05
C ASN A 116 8.00 13.54 14.26
N SER A 117 7.80 14.51 13.36
CA SER A 117 6.64 15.43 13.41
C SER A 117 5.32 14.69 13.12
N ALA A 118 5.33 13.75 12.19
CA ALA A 118 4.16 12.92 11.88
C ALA A 118 3.81 12.02 13.07
N GLU A 119 4.78 11.35 13.67
CA GLU A 119 4.57 10.52 14.87
C GLU A 119 4.01 11.33 16.04
N GLU A 120 4.55 12.53 16.26
CA GLU A 120 4.05 13.44 17.30
C GLU A 120 2.61 13.90 17.01
N SER A 121 2.28 14.15 15.74
CA SER A 121 0.92 14.47 15.31
C SER A 121 -0.04 13.29 15.54
N LEU A 122 0.39 12.05 15.28
CA LEU A 122 -0.38 10.84 15.57
C LEU A 122 -0.63 10.67 17.08
N LYS A 123 0.36 10.96 17.93
CA LYS A 123 0.20 10.93 19.40
C LYS A 123 -0.83 11.97 19.87
N LYS A 124 -0.85 13.14 19.24
CA LYS A 124 -1.81 14.22 19.50
C LYS A 124 -3.19 14.00 18.89
N GLY A 125 -3.41 12.90 18.16
CA GLY A 125 -4.67 12.63 17.46
C GLY A 125 -4.90 13.49 16.22
N LYS A 126 -3.89 14.25 15.76
CA LYS A 126 -3.96 15.10 14.57
C LYS A 126 -3.63 14.28 13.32
N ILE A 127 -4.58 13.43 12.91
CA ILE A 127 -4.34 12.43 11.85
C ILE A 127 -4.10 13.09 10.48
N LEU A 128 -4.86 14.14 10.14
CA LEU A 128 -4.67 14.87 8.88
C LEU A 128 -3.30 15.55 8.78
N GLU A 129 -2.82 16.12 9.89
CA GLU A 129 -1.47 16.71 9.96
C GLU A 129 -0.41 15.62 9.77
N ALA A 130 -0.55 14.50 10.48
CA ALA A 130 0.34 13.36 10.34
C ALA A 130 0.39 12.80 8.91
N ARG A 131 -0.76 12.70 8.24
CA ARG A 131 -0.87 12.25 6.85
C ARG A 131 -0.07 13.15 5.91
N SER A 132 -0.27 14.46 6.02
CA SER A 132 0.45 15.42 5.17
C SER A 132 1.98 15.35 5.34
N LEU A 133 2.44 15.16 6.59
CA LEU A 133 3.86 15.01 6.91
C LEU A 133 4.42 13.68 6.40
N ALA A 134 3.65 12.59 6.53
CA ALA A 134 4.02 11.26 6.05
C ALA A 134 4.12 11.21 4.53
N ASP A 135 3.15 11.78 3.79
CA ASP A 135 3.18 11.86 2.33
C ASP A 135 4.41 12.64 1.85
N ARG A 136 4.74 13.75 2.53
CA ARG A 136 5.94 14.52 2.21
C ARG A 136 7.23 13.73 2.48
N ALA A 137 7.29 12.97 3.57
CA ALA A 137 8.43 12.11 3.88
C ALA A 137 8.58 10.99 2.83
N TYR A 138 7.48 10.33 2.47
CA TYR A 138 7.46 9.27 1.46
C TYR A 138 7.87 9.77 0.08
N ARG A 139 7.42 10.97 -0.32
CA ARG A 139 7.83 11.59 -1.59
C ARG A 139 9.32 11.94 -1.65
N MET A 140 9.96 12.18 -0.51
CA MET A 140 11.41 12.43 -0.43
C MET A 140 12.21 11.13 -0.48
N ASP A 141 11.65 10.04 0.04
CA ASP A 141 12.31 8.73 0.04
C ASP A 141 11.27 7.59 -0.06
N LEU A 142 11.03 7.13 -1.29
CA LEU A 142 10.01 6.12 -1.61
C LEU A 142 10.47 4.69 -1.29
N ARG A 143 11.78 4.48 -1.13
CA ARG A 143 12.37 3.16 -0.91
C ARG A 143 12.65 2.89 0.56
N ASP A 144 12.78 3.93 1.36
CA ASP A 144 13.00 3.77 2.78
C ASP A 144 11.78 3.09 3.46
N PRO A 145 11.99 1.99 4.19
CA PRO A 145 10.89 1.28 4.83
C PRO A 145 10.30 2.05 6.02
N ARG A 146 11.01 3.02 6.62
CA ARG A 146 10.48 3.85 7.71
C ARG A 146 9.40 4.80 7.21
N THR A 147 9.54 5.35 6.00
CA THR A 147 8.50 6.20 5.40
C THR A 147 7.26 5.38 5.04
N SER A 148 7.45 4.19 4.46
CA SER A 148 6.35 3.27 4.15
C SER A 148 5.62 2.76 5.41
N PHE A 149 6.36 2.44 6.48
CA PHE A 149 5.77 2.03 7.76
C PHE A 149 5.06 3.17 8.49
N LEU A 150 5.52 4.41 8.34
CA LEU A 150 4.79 5.59 8.83
C LEU A 150 3.43 5.72 8.14
N MET A 151 3.37 5.52 6.81
CA MET A 151 2.11 5.50 6.06
C MET A 151 1.15 4.43 6.60
N ALA A 152 1.66 3.23 6.90
CA ALA A 152 0.87 2.17 7.51
C ALA A 152 0.25 2.59 8.85
N ARG A 153 1.04 3.24 9.72
CA ARG A 153 0.56 3.74 11.03
C ARG A 153 -0.45 4.86 10.90
N VAL A 154 -0.30 5.76 9.91
CA VAL A 154 -1.30 6.78 9.61
C VAL A 154 -2.61 6.13 9.17
N ALA A 155 -2.55 5.19 8.22
CA ALA A 155 -3.72 4.46 7.74
C ALA A 155 -4.45 3.67 8.85
N GLU A 156 -3.70 3.07 9.79
CA GLU A 156 -4.28 2.41 10.97
C GLU A 156 -5.10 3.40 11.83
N LYS A 157 -4.63 4.64 11.96
CA LYS A 157 -5.33 5.70 12.71
C LYS A 157 -6.50 6.29 11.94
N GLU A 158 -6.43 6.30 10.62
CA GLU A 158 -7.55 6.61 9.71
C GLU A 158 -8.61 5.49 9.68
N LYS A 159 -8.30 4.32 10.27
CA LYS A 159 -9.12 3.10 10.25
C LYS A 159 -9.25 2.47 8.86
N SER A 160 -8.35 2.82 7.93
CA SER A 160 -8.22 2.12 6.65
C SER A 160 -7.27 0.94 6.84
N TYR A 161 -7.82 -0.19 7.31
CA TYR A 161 -7.01 -1.35 7.71
C TYR A 161 -6.38 -2.07 6.51
N ASP A 162 -7.07 -2.14 5.38
CA ASP A 162 -6.54 -2.74 4.16
C ASP A 162 -5.33 -1.94 3.64
N ASP A 163 -5.44 -0.61 3.60
CA ASP A 163 -4.31 0.26 3.22
C ASP A 163 -3.15 0.14 4.21
N ALA A 164 -3.46 0.10 5.51
CA ALA A 164 -2.44 -0.03 6.56
C ALA A 164 -1.63 -1.33 6.38
N GLU A 165 -2.29 -2.42 6.02
CA GLU A 165 -1.62 -3.68 5.71
C GLU A 165 -0.75 -3.57 4.45
N GLN A 166 -1.28 -3.02 3.36
CA GLN A 166 -0.50 -2.85 2.11
C GLN A 166 0.79 -2.05 2.34
N TRP A 167 0.70 -0.94 3.07
CA TRP A 167 1.87 -0.12 3.42
C TRP A 167 2.86 -0.85 4.33
N ALA A 168 2.36 -1.64 5.30
CA ALA A 168 3.21 -2.46 6.15
C ALA A 168 3.93 -3.55 5.35
N MET A 169 3.24 -4.22 4.45
CA MET A 169 3.83 -5.23 3.56
C MET A 169 4.90 -4.61 2.67
N ARG A 170 4.65 -3.41 2.11
CA ARG A 170 5.66 -2.66 1.35
C ARG A 170 6.91 -2.36 2.17
N SER A 171 6.76 -2.02 3.45
CA SER A 171 7.92 -1.77 4.31
C SER A 171 8.78 -3.02 4.52
N LEU A 172 8.20 -4.24 4.47
CA LEU A 172 8.94 -5.49 4.60
C LEU A 172 9.91 -5.75 3.43
N GLU A 173 9.61 -5.24 2.23
CA GLU A 173 10.40 -5.51 1.01
C GLU A 173 11.84 -5.03 1.12
N ASN A 174 12.07 -3.89 1.80
CA ASN A 174 13.39 -3.27 1.96
C ASN A 174 13.93 -3.41 3.39
N LEU A 175 13.36 -4.32 4.18
CA LEU A 175 13.74 -4.55 5.57
C LEU A 175 14.84 -5.62 5.65
N GLY A 176 16.02 -5.26 6.14
CA GLY A 176 17.13 -6.21 6.32
C GLY A 176 16.98 -7.11 7.55
N ASP A 177 16.90 -6.49 8.73
CA ASP A 177 16.99 -7.17 10.03
C ASP A 177 15.68 -7.84 10.48
N SER A 178 15.80 -9.05 11.02
CA SER A 178 14.74 -9.83 11.69
C SER A 178 14.05 -9.05 12.82
N ARG A 179 14.78 -8.24 13.59
CA ARG A 179 14.18 -7.42 14.67
C ARG A 179 13.15 -6.43 14.12
N ASN A 180 13.46 -5.77 13.02
CA ASN A 180 12.54 -4.84 12.36
C ASN A 180 11.38 -5.59 11.70
N LYS A 181 11.64 -6.75 11.10
CA LYS A 181 10.58 -7.60 10.51
C LYS A 181 9.57 -8.00 11.59
N LEU A 182 10.04 -8.34 12.78
CA LEU A 182 9.19 -8.68 13.92
C LEU A 182 8.26 -7.52 14.30
N VAL A 183 8.75 -6.28 14.31
CA VAL A 183 7.93 -5.09 14.59
C VAL A 183 6.81 -4.96 13.55
N VAL A 184 7.14 -5.08 12.26
CA VAL A 184 6.15 -4.95 11.19
C VAL A 184 5.14 -6.10 11.18
N TRP A 185 5.56 -7.35 11.39
CA TRP A 185 4.63 -8.48 11.45
C TRP A 185 3.67 -8.42 12.64
N ASN A 186 4.13 -7.93 13.80
CA ASN A 186 3.23 -7.65 14.92
C ASN A 186 2.20 -6.56 14.57
N PHE A 187 2.63 -5.53 13.84
CA PHE A 187 1.71 -4.51 13.35
C PHE A 187 0.68 -5.07 12.35
N VAL A 188 1.11 -5.92 11.40
CA VAL A 188 0.20 -6.59 10.45
C VAL A 188 -0.82 -7.47 11.19
N ALA A 189 -0.39 -8.25 12.19
CA ALA A 189 -1.30 -9.05 13.01
C ALA A 189 -2.36 -8.17 13.68
N LYS A 190 -1.95 -7.05 14.28
CA LYS A 190 -2.85 -6.09 14.93
C LYS A 190 -3.85 -5.46 13.95
N VAL A 191 -3.41 -5.09 12.75
CA VAL A 191 -4.29 -4.50 11.72
C VAL A 191 -5.30 -5.53 11.23
N ARG A 192 -4.86 -6.77 10.95
CA ARG A 192 -5.73 -7.88 10.54
C ARG A 192 -6.76 -8.24 11.60
N GLU A 193 -6.38 -8.19 12.87
CA GLU A 193 -7.30 -8.40 13.99
C GLU A 193 -8.41 -7.33 13.99
N LYS A 194 -8.03 -6.05 13.84
CA LYS A 194 -8.99 -4.94 13.73
C LYS A 194 -9.90 -5.04 12.51
N ASN A 195 -9.39 -5.63 11.43
CA ASN A 195 -10.17 -5.90 10.21
C ASN A 195 -11.05 -7.17 10.32
N GLY A 196 -10.97 -7.93 11.42
CA GLY A 196 -11.73 -9.17 11.61
C GLY A 196 -11.15 -10.40 10.90
N ASN A 197 -9.96 -10.30 10.30
CA ASN A 197 -9.32 -11.40 9.58
C ASN A 197 -8.59 -12.37 10.52
N LYS A 198 -9.34 -13.24 11.20
CA LYS A 198 -8.79 -14.21 12.18
C LYS A 198 -7.74 -15.17 11.58
N LYS A 199 -7.94 -15.65 10.35
CA LYS A 199 -6.97 -16.54 9.66
C LYS A 199 -5.67 -15.80 9.39
N GLY A 200 -5.76 -14.56 8.90
CA GLY A 200 -4.62 -13.70 8.63
C GLY A 200 -3.84 -13.32 9.88
N VAL A 201 -4.51 -13.18 11.04
CA VAL A 201 -3.81 -12.98 12.34
C VAL A 201 -2.94 -14.19 12.66
N GLN A 202 -3.46 -15.41 12.53
CA GLN A 202 -2.69 -16.64 12.80
C GLN A 202 -1.48 -16.78 11.86
N GLU A 203 -1.62 -16.40 10.59
CA GLU A 203 -0.50 -16.34 9.64
C GLU A 203 0.57 -15.33 10.07
N ALA A 204 0.19 -14.10 10.39
CA ALA A 204 1.12 -13.07 10.82
C ALA A 204 1.83 -13.46 12.13
N MET A 205 1.10 -14.05 13.08
CA MET A 205 1.68 -14.54 14.33
C MET A 205 2.63 -15.73 14.14
N ARG A 206 2.36 -16.62 13.17
CA ARG A 206 3.33 -17.66 12.77
C ARG A 206 4.64 -17.02 12.30
N LYS A 207 4.57 -15.99 11.46
CA LYS A 207 5.76 -15.23 11.01
C LYS A 207 6.50 -14.57 12.17
N VAL A 208 5.78 -13.98 13.13
CA VAL A 208 6.38 -13.42 14.36
C VAL A 208 7.13 -14.51 15.14
N ASN A 209 6.55 -15.71 15.28
CA ASN A 209 7.19 -16.80 16.01
C ASN A 209 8.40 -17.38 15.27
N GLU A 210 8.36 -17.44 13.94
CA GLU A 210 9.50 -17.83 13.11
C GLU A 210 10.68 -16.88 13.30
N LEU A 211 10.45 -15.57 13.35
CA LEU A 211 11.49 -14.55 13.50
C LEU A 211 12.09 -14.44 14.91
N LYS A 212 11.44 -15.04 15.92
CA LYS A 212 11.93 -15.08 17.31
C LYS A 212 12.85 -16.26 17.61
N ARG A 213 12.83 -17.28 16.75
CA ARG A 213 13.67 -18.48 16.87
C ARG A 213 15.07 -18.20 16.36
#